data_AF-A0A7X7VYC0-F1
#
_entry.id   AF-A0A7X7VYC0-F1
#
_cell.length_a   1.000
_cell.length_b   1.000
_cell.length_c   1.000
_cell.angle_alpha   90.00
_cell.angle_beta   90.00
_cell.angle_gamma   90.00
#
_symmetry.space_group_name_H-M   'P 1'
#
loop_
_entity.id
_entity.type
_entity.pdbx_description
1 polymer ?
#
loop_
_entity_poly.entity_id
_entity_poly.type
_entity_poly.pdbx_seq_one_letter_code
_entity_poly.pdbx_strand_id
1 'polypeptide(L)' 'GVALEKVYTIIRKYGNMSSASIPVAMDDAYRKKRINRGDNLVLVGFGGGLTWGSALLRWSK' A
#
# COMPACT_ATOMS: atom_id res chain seq x y z
N GLY A 1 10.75 -3.22 -13.86
CA GLY A 1 9.33 -3.16 -13.43
C GLY A 1 9.13 -4.00 -12.17
N VAL A 2 8.01 -3.84 -11.47
CA VAL A 2 7.65 -4.68 -10.31
C VAL A 2 6.59 -5.69 -10.76
N ALA A 3 6.73 -6.93 -10.32
CA ALA A 3 5.77 -7.98 -10.65
C ALA A 3 4.42 -7.74 -9.95
N LEU A 4 3.30 -7.98 -10.64
CA LEU A 4 1.96 -7.60 -10.18
C LEU A 4 1.58 -8.26 -8.85
N GLU A 5 2.08 -9.46 -8.58
CA GLU A 5 1.86 -10.19 -7.33
C GLU A 5 2.49 -9.51 -6.10
N LYS A 6 3.45 -8.60 -6.32
CA LYS A 6 4.05 -7.74 -5.29
C LYS A 6 3.30 -6.41 -5.11
N VAL A 7 2.30 -6.12 -5.96
CA VAL A 7 1.43 -4.95 -5.83
C VAL A 7 0.17 -5.37 -5.08
N TYR A 8 -0.08 -4.74 -3.94
CA TYR A 8 -1.30 -4.99 -3.18
C TYR A 8 -2.40 -4.01 -3.60
N THR A 9 -3.59 -4.53 -3.92
CA THR A 9 -4.74 -3.71 -4.31
C THR A 9 -5.97 -4.09 -3.51
N ILE A 10 -6.71 -3.06 -3.10
CA ILE A 10 -7.97 -3.19 -2.39
C ILE A 10 -9.14 -2.55 -3.16
N ILE A 11 -8.89 -2.04 -4.37
CA ILE A 11 -9.84 -1.21 -5.11
C ILE A 11 -11.13 -1.95 -5.45
N ARG A 12 -11.04 -3.27 -5.72
CA ARG A 12 -12.21 -4.11 -5.97
C ARG A 12 -13.10 -4.31 -4.74
N LYS A 13 -12.56 -4.13 -3.53
CA LYS A 13 -13.26 -4.37 -2.27
C LYS A 13 -13.79 -3.09 -1.64
N TYR A 14 -13.01 -2.00 -1.66
CA TYR A 14 -13.38 -0.75 -0.98
C TYR A 14 -13.40 0.49 -1.89
N GLY A 15 -13.07 0.35 -3.18
CA GLY A 15 -12.96 1.48 -4.10
C GLY A 15 -11.74 2.37 -3.84
N ASN A 16 -11.75 3.57 -4.42
CA ASN A 16 -10.76 4.60 -4.19
C ASN A 16 -11.18 5.46 -2.99
N MET A 17 -10.41 5.42 -1.92
CA MET A 17 -10.67 6.16 -0.67
C MET A 17 -9.72 7.37 -0.53
N SER A 18 -9.20 7.91 -1.64
CA SER A 18 -8.24 9.01 -1.65
C SER A 18 -7.04 8.70 -0.76
N SER A 19 -6.66 9.60 0.15
CA SER A 19 -5.56 9.45 1.10
C SER A 19 -5.67 8.21 2.00
N ALA A 20 -6.89 7.71 2.27
CA ALA A 20 -7.10 6.52 3.09
C ALA A 20 -6.81 5.20 2.36
N SER A 21 -6.62 5.23 1.03
CA SER A 21 -6.39 4.01 0.23
C SER A 21 -5.14 3.23 0.67
N ILE A 22 -4.04 3.93 0.96
CA ILE A 22 -2.77 3.30 1.38
C ILE A 22 -2.88 2.66 2.79
N PRO A 23 -3.29 3.38 3.86
CA PRO A 23 -3.37 2.77 5.18
C PRO A 23 -4.39 1.63 5.25
N VAL A 24 -5.53 1.72 4.55
CA VAL A 24 -6.49 0.60 4.50
C VAL A 24 -5.92 -0.59 3.74
N ALA A 25 -5.14 -0.36 2.68
CA ALA A 25 -4.45 -1.43 1.96
C ALA A 25 -3.41 -2.13 2.85
N MET A 26 -2.68 -1.38 3.66
CA MET A 26 -1.72 -1.92 4.63
C MET A 26 -2.41 -2.77 5.71
N ASP A 27 -3.51 -2.30 6.30
CA ASP A 27 -4.27 -3.08 7.30
C ASP A 27 -4.87 -4.36 6.69
N ASP A 28 -5.49 -4.28 5.51
CA ASP A 28 -6.08 -5.44 4.84
C ASP A 28 -5.00 -6.47 4.45
N ALA A 29 -3.80 -6.03 4.03
CA ALA A 29 -2.65 -6.89 3.76
C ALA A 29 -2.12 -7.58 5.03
N TYR A 30 -2.01 -6.83 6.13
CA TYR A 30 -1.58 -7.35 7.43
C TYR A 30 -2.53 -8.43 7.95
N ARG A 31 -3.84 -8.15 7.97
CA ARG A 31 -4.87 -9.10 8.41
C ARG A 31 -4.90 -10.38 7.57
N LYS A 32 -4.54 -10.30 6.29
CA LYS A 32 -4.43 -11.44 5.39
C LYS A 32 -3.05 -12.13 5.42
N LYS A 33 -2.15 -11.76 6.34
CA LYS A 33 -0.79 -12.30 6.46
C LYS A 33 0.02 -12.19 5.16
N ARG A 34 -0.20 -11.11 4.40
CA ARG A 34 0.52 -10.82 3.15
C ARG A 34 1.76 -9.96 3.36
N ILE A 35 1.88 -9.33 4.53
CA ILE A 35 3.09 -8.63 4.98
C ILE A 35 3.52 -9.23 6.31
N ASN A 36 4.83 -9.43 6.47
CA ASN A 36 5.46 -10.03 7.64
C ASN A 36 6.54 -9.09 8.19
N ARG A 37 6.91 -9.29 9.46
CA ARG A 37 8.02 -8.58 10.08
C ARG A 37 9.29 -8.76 9.24
N GLY A 38 9.94 -7.65 8.93
CA GLY A 38 11.14 -7.61 8.11
C GLY A 38 10.90 -7.35 6.62
N ASP A 39 9.65 -7.36 6.15
CA ASP A 39 9.32 -7.05 4.76
C ASP A 39 9.60 -5.57 4.45
N ASN A 40 10.06 -5.32 3.23
CA ASN A 40 10.20 -3.97 2.69
C ASN A 40 8.91 -3.58 1.95
N LEU A 41 8.30 -2.49 2.37
CA LEU A 41 7.10 -1.94 1.77
C LEU A 41 7.41 -0.61 1.10
N VAL A 42 7.02 -0.49 -0.17
CA VAL A 42 7.09 0.76 -0.94
C VAL A 42 5.68 1.32 -1.05
N LEU A 43 5.48 2.49 -0.48
CA LEU A 43 4.24 3.25 -0.58
C LEU A 43 4.41 4.31 -1.66
N VAL A 44 3.43 4.45 -2.56
CA VAL A 44 3.43 5.48 -3.60
C VAL A 44 2.06 6.13 -3.65
N GLY A 45 2.02 7.45 -3.54
CA GLY A 45 0.81 8.25 -3.60
C GLY A 45 0.89 9.31 -4.69
N PHE A 46 -0.24 9.57 -5.34
CA PHE A 46 -0.43 10.63 -6.31
C PHE A 46 -1.85 11.18 -6.15
N GLY A 47 -2.02 12.50 -6.24
CA GLY A 47 -3.32 13.14 -6.03
C GLY A 47 -3.41 14.57 -6.55
N GLY A 48 -4.56 15.20 -6.32
CA GLY A 48 -4.88 16.55 -6.76
C GLY A 48 -3.86 17.59 -6.32
N GLY A 49 -3.51 18.51 -7.21
CA GLY A 49 -2.40 19.44 -7.04
C GLY A 49 -1.82 19.90 -8.38
N LEU A 50 -0.84 19.22 -8.99
CA LEU A 50 -0.38 17.84 -8.83
C LEU A 50 0.61 17.62 -7.67
N THR A 51 0.37 16.59 -6.86
CA THR A 51 1.29 16.17 -5.78
C THR A 51 1.54 14.66 -5.87
N TRP A 52 2.79 14.25 -5.66
CA TRP A 52 3.17 12.84 -5.57
C TRP A 52 4.28 12.65 -4.55
N GLY A 53 4.44 11.41 -4.08
CA GLY A 53 5.53 11.03 -3.21
C GLY A 53 5.59 9.53 -2.98
N SER A 54 6.69 9.09 -2.40
CA SER A 54 6.88 7.70 -2.02
C SER A 54 7.60 7.58 -0.68
N ALA A 55 7.44 6.42 -0.04
CA ALA A 55 8.15 6.06 1.18
C ALA A 55 8.54 4.59 1.13
N LEU A 56 9.78 4.28 1.54
CA LEU A 56 10.25 2.92 1.79
C LEU A 56 10.27 2.70 3.30
N LEU A 57 9.61 1.65 3.76
CA LEU A 57 9.59 1.27 5.16
C LEU A 57 9.87 -0.22 5.34
N ARG A 58 10.57 -0.55 6.43
CA ARG A 58 10.74 -1.91 6.90
C ARG A 58 9.62 -2.21 7.89
N TRP A 59 8.77 -3.18 7.58
CA TRP A 59 7.67 -3.56 8.46
C TRP A 59 8.20 -4.18 9.75
N SER A 60 7.84 -3.63 10.91
CA SER A 60 8.40 -4.00 12.21
C SER A 60 7.48 -4.85 13.09
N LYS A 61 6.19 -4.92 12.76
CA LYS A 61 5.14 -5.55 13.56
C LYS A 61 4.96 -7.03 13.24
#